data_AF-A0A6M9Q072-F1
#
_entry.id   AF-A0A6M9Q072-F1
#
_cell.length_a   1.000
_cell.length_b   1.000
_cell.length_c   1.000
_cell.angle_alpha   90.00
_cell.angle_beta   90.00
_cell.angle_gamma   90.00
#
_symmetry.space_group_name_H-M   'P 1'
#
loop_
_entity.id
_entity.type
_entity.pdbx_description
1 polymer ?
#
loop_
_entity_poly.entity_id
_entity_poly.type
_entity_poly.pdbx_seq_one_letter_code
_entity_poly.pdbx_strand_id
1 'polypeptide(L)'
;MKRYPSLYGYLIFMLWVPIAWAEDSPEQTKQALSVPDVYIASDSENFSTYKYRAGYLPLYEHGEKYTGITYQHNYFTQGSWNSSAEQYTLLTKSINPRTALGYNLNIGYNTENGHQLITTDSNYGFRATDTTKLEVLLNRDRVETQNSLNNGIYYTLGGASIEQQIIERLSLVAMGANMYFQIQIQGPHLEQS
;
A
#
# COMPACT_ATOMS: atom_id res chain seq x y z
N MET A 1 73.57 29.66 -45.16
CA MET A 1 72.55 30.47 -45.86
C MET A 1 71.22 30.29 -45.11
N LYS A 2 70.58 31.40 -44.73
CA LYS A 2 69.26 31.57 -44.09
C LYS A 2 68.99 30.91 -42.70
N ARG A 3 69.05 31.77 -41.67
CA ARG A 3 68.36 31.60 -40.38
C ARG A 3 66.85 31.82 -40.57
N TYR A 4 66.02 31.01 -39.91
CA TYR A 4 64.61 31.29 -39.66
C TYR A 4 64.40 31.46 -38.15
N PRO A 5 63.76 32.54 -37.66
CA PRO A 5 63.34 32.67 -36.27
C PRO A 5 61.83 32.39 -36.10
N SER A 6 61.43 32.32 -34.84
CA SER A 6 60.05 32.36 -34.30
C SER A 6 59.29 31.02 -34.31
N LEU A 7 58.43 30.68 -33.35
CA LEU A 7 57.67 31.47 -32.39
C LEU A 7 57.27 30.51 -31.23
N TYR A 8 57.59 30.81 -29.97
CA TYR A 8 57.03 30.05 -28.83
C TYR A 8 55.63 30.58 -28.54
N GLY A 9 54.60 29.83 -28.91
CA GLY A 9 53.22 30.10 -28.50
C GLY A 9 52.98 29.58 -27.08
N TYR A 10 52.73 30.47 -26.14
CA TYR A 10 52.13 30.09 -24.86
C TYR A 10 50.62 30.03 -25.02
N LEU A 11 50.04 28.83 -24.92
CA LEU A 11 48.60 28.64 -24.74
C LEU A 11 48.27 28.94 -23.27
N ILE A 12 47.55 30.04 -23.01
CA ILE A 12 46.93 30.30 -21.71
C ILE A 12 45.55 29.63 -21.73
N PHE A 13 45.39 28.55 -20.97
CA PHE A 13 44.08 28.02 -20.62
C PHE A 13 43.52 28.83 -19.45
N MET A 14 42.60 29.74 -19.73
CA MET A 14 41.73 30.31 -18.70
C MET A 14 40.65 29.28 -18.34
N LEU A 15 40.85 28.58 -17.23
CA LEU A 15 39.80 27.78 -16.59
C LEU A 15 38.86 28.74 -15.84
N TRP A 16 37.70 29.00 -16.43
CA TRP A 16 36.59 29.62 -15.72
C TRP A 16 35.94 28.53 -14.86
N VAL A 17 36.16 28.57 -13.55
CA VAL A 17 35.43 27.73 -12.60
C VAL A 17 34.18 28.50 -12.18
N PRO A 18 32.98 28.16 -12.66
CA PRO A 18 31.78 28.70 -12.05
C PRO A 18 31.72 28.18 -10.61
N ILE A 19 31.68 29.11 -9.65
CA ILE A 19 31.35 28.81 -8.27
C ILE A 19 29.87 28.40 -8.28
N ALA A 20 29.63 27.08 -8.30
CA ALA A 20 28.31 26.53 -8.08
C ALA A 20 27.98 26.72 -6.61
N TRP A 21 27.00 27.59 -6.34
CA TRP A 21 26.29 27.59 -5.07
C TRP A 21 25.59 26.24 -4.98
N ALA A 22 25.80 25.50 -3.89
CA ALA A 22 25.04 24.29 -3.61
C ALA A 22 23.59 24.71 -3.36
N GLU A 23 22.80 24.73 -4.43
CA GLU A 23 21.36 24.72 -4.35
C GLU A 23 21.00 23.34 -3.78
N ASP A 24 20.32 23.30 -2.64
CA ASP A 24 19.71 22.07 -2.11
C ASP A 24 18.80 21.53 -3.23
N SER A 25 19.32 20.59 -3.99
CA SER A 25 18.58 19.92 -5.06
C SER A 25 17.36 19.29 -4.40
N PRO A 26 16.12 19.59 -4.82
CA PRO A 26 14.94 18.98 -4.24
C PRO A 26 15.10 17.46 -4.31
N GLU A 27 14.88 16.77 -3.17
CA GLU A 27 15.00 15.31 -3.10
C GLU A 27 14.22 14.69 -4.26
N GLN A 28 14.94 14.08 -5.20
CA GLN A 28 14.34 13.52 -6.41
C GLN A 28 13.44 12.36 -5.99
N THR A 29 12.13 12.58 -6.06
CA THR A 29 11.15 11.54 -5.76
C THR A 29 11.31 10.39 -6.76
N LYS A 30 11.57 9.18 -6.27
CA LYS A 30 11.70 8.00 -7.13
C LYS A 30 10.30 7.45 -7.40
N GLN A 31 10.14 6.91 -8.59
CA GLN A 31 8.91 6.24 -9.01
C GLN A 31 9.18 4.74 -9.19
N ALA A 32 8.17 3.91 -8.92
CA ALA A 32 8.25 2.47 -9.12
C ALA A 32 6.92 1.90 -9.60
N LEU A 33 6.98 0.70 -10.17
CA LEU A 33 5.81 -0.15 -10.39
C LEU A 33 5.78 -1.23 -9.32
N SER A 34 4.61 -1.57 -8.81
CA SER A 34 4.48 -2.72 -7.94
C SER A 34 4.72 -4.00 -8.75
N VAL A 35 5.25 -5.03 -8.09
CA VAL A 35 5.25 -6.37 -8.67
C VAL A 35 3.78 -6.81 -8.83
N PRO A 36 3.35 -7.29 -10.00
CA PRO A 36 2.02 -7.86 -10.15
C PRO A 36 1.81 -9.02 -9.20
N ASP A 37 0.67 -9.01 -8.54
CA ASP A 37 0.28 -9.98 -7.52
C ASP A 37 -0.88 -10.81 -8.04
N VAL A 38 -0.80 -12.13 -7.90
CA VAL A 38 -1.82 -13.07 -8.35
C VAL A 38 -2.19 -13.98 -7.18
N TYR A 39 -3.47 -14.04 -6.87
CA TYR A 39 -4.01 -14.87 -5.81
C TYR A 39 -5.03 -15.85 -6.39
N ILE A 40 -4.83 -17.13 -6.10
CA ILE A 40 -5.75 -18.20 -6.51
C ILE A 40 -6.05 -19.03 -5.29
N ALA A 41 -7.33 -19.19 -4.98
CA ALA A 41 -7.79 -20.01 -3.88
C ALA A 41 -9.07 -20.76 -4.24
N SER A 42 -9.29 -21.89 -3.57
CA SER A 42 -10.51 -22.68 -3.66
C SER A 42 -10.82 -23.31 -2.30
N ASP A 43 -12.09 -23.48 -1.98
CA ASP A 43 -12.54 -24.15 -0.76
C ASP A 43 -13.23 -25.51 -1.03
N SER A 44 -13.68 -26.17 0.04
CA SER A 44 -14.39 -27.46 -0.04
C SER A 44 -15.80 -27.36 -0.63
N GLU A 45 -16.34 -26.15 -0.78
CA GLU A 45 -17.67 -25.88 -1.35
C GLU A 45 -17.59 -25.57 -2.86
N ASN A 46 -16.40 -25.77 -3.47
CA ASN A 46 -16.07 -25.41 -4.84
C ASN A 46 -16.21 -23.92 -5.14
N PHE A 47 -16.10 -23.06 -4.12
CA PHE A 47 -15.91 -21.63 -4.33
C PHE A 47 -14.45 -21.38 -4.68
N SER A 48 -14.21 -20.78 -5.84
CA SER A 48 -12.88 -20.41 -6.31
C SER A 48 -12.77 -18.91 -6.50
N THR A 49 -11.61 -18.38 -6.17
CA THR A 49 -11.26 -16.97 -6.26
C THR A 49 -9.98 -16.81 -7.06
N TYR A 50 -10.02 -15.91 -8.04
CA TYR A 50 -8.87 -15.52 -8.86
C TYR A 50 -8.73 -14.01 -8.77
N LYS A 51 -7.60 -13.52 -8.29
CA LYS A 51 -7.33 -12.08 -8.20
C LYS A 51 -6.03 -11.76 -8.90
N TYR A 52 -6.01 -10.64 -9.60
CA TYR A 52 -4.78 -10.04 -10.07
C TYR A 52 -4.74 -8.58 -9.67
N ARG A 53 -3.57 -8.12 -9.23
CA ARG A 53 -3.35 -6.75 -8.76
C ARG A 53 -2.06 -6.20 -9.34
N ALA A 54 -2.09 -4.94 -9.75
CA ALA A 54 -0.92 -4.19 -10.17
C ALA A 54 -1.02 -2.75 -9.65
N GLY A 55 0.11 -2.06 -9.57
CA GLY A 55 0.15 -0.73 -8.97
C GLY A 55 1.29 0.13 -9.45
N TYR A 56 1.12 1.42 -9.22
CA TYR A 56 2.07 2.47 -9.54
C TYR A 56 2.38 3.28 -8.28
N LEU A 57 3.66 3.45 -8.00
CA LEU A 57 4.20 4.07 -6.79
C LEU A 57 4.96 5.35 -7.17
N PRO A 58 4.27 6.48 -7.36
CA PRO A 58 4.91 7.74 -7.74
C PRO A 58 5.81 8.32 -6.64
N LEU A 59 5.55 7.99 -5.38
CA LEU A 59 6.34 8.43 -4.23
C LEU A 59 6.99 7.21 -3.57
N TYR A 60 8.04 6.67 -4.18
CA TYR A 60 8.75 5.50 -3.68
C TYR A 60 10.11 5.88 -3.10
N GLU A 61 10.42 5.41 -1.89
CA GLU A 61 11.77 5.52 -1.33
C GLU A 61 12.43 4.14 -1.21
N HIS A 62 11.74 3.20 -0.56
CA HIS A 62 12.12 1.79 -0.41
C HIS A 62 10.89 0.95 0.01
N GLY A 63 11.03 -0.39 0.16
CA GLY A 63 9.91 -1.32 0.44
C GLY A 63 9.14 -1.11 1.76
N GLU A 64 9.64 -0.21 2.63
CA GLU A 64 9.00 0.15 3.90
C GLU A 64 8.54 1.62 3.92
N LYS A 65 8.77 2.38 2.83
CA LYS A 65 8.37 3.78 2.73
C LYS A 65 7.99 4.14 1.29
N TYR A 66 6.69 4.25 1.05
CA TYR A 66 6.15 4.60 -0.27
C TYR A 66 4.70 5.07 -0.20
N THR A 67 4.24 5.73 -1.25
CA THR A 67 2.82 5.98 -1.55
C THR A 67 2.52 5.66 -3.00
N GLY A 68 1.37 5.05 -3.24
CA GLY A 68 0.90 4.82 -4.59
C GLY A 68 -0.53 4.34 -4.68
N ILE A 69 -0.86 3.87 -5.87
CA ILE A 69 -2.20 3.38 -6.22
C ILE A 69 -2.10 1.97 -6.78
N THR A 70 -3.05 1.11 -6.45
CA THR A 70 -3.21 -0.20 -7.08
C THR A 70 -4.60 -0.35 -7.69
N TYR A 71 -4.65 -1.12 -8.76
CA TYR A 71 -5.86 -1.68 -9.32
C TYR A 71 -5.84 -3.20 -9.14
N GLN A 72 -6.96 -3.76 -8.74
CA GLN A 72 -7.15 -5.18 -8.57
C GLN A 72 -8.50 -5.60 -9.16
N HIS A 73 -8.50 -6.71 -9.87
CA HIS A 73 -9.70 -7.37 -10.35
C HIS A 73 -9.81 -8.73 -9.68
N ASN A 74 -11.03 -9.06 -9.23
CA ASN A 74 -11.35 -10.33 -8.63
C ASN A 74 -12.38 -11.04 -9.51
N TYR A 75 -12.21 -12.34 -9.70
CA TYR A 75 -13.16 -13.22 -10.35
C TYR A 75 -13.48 -14.38 -9.42
N PHE A 76 -14.77 -14.60 -9.20
CA PHE A 76 -15.30 -15.60 -8.28
C PHE A 76 -16.15 -16.61 -9.04
N THR A 77 -16.07 -17.89 -8.67
CA THR A 77 -16.89 -18.95 -9.27
C THR A 77 -17.36 -19.95 -8.22
N GLN A 78 -18.59 -20.45 -8.33
CA GLN A 78 -19.10 -21.57 -7.53
C GLN A 78 -20.20 -22.31 -8.32
N GLY A 79 -19.94 -23.55 -8.72
CA GLY A 79 -20.86 -24.29 -9.60
C GLY A 79 -21.09 -23.56 -10.93
N SER A 80 -22.34 -23.20 -11.23
CA SER A 80 -22.72 -22.39 -12.40
C SER A 80 -22.71 -20.87 -12.16
N TRP A 81 -22.51 -20.43 -10.92
CA TRP A 81 -22.46 -19.02 -10.54
C TRP A 81 -21.06 -18.44 -10.75
N ASN A 82 -21.00 -17.19 -11.18
CA ASN A 82 -19.78 -16.39 -11.24
C ASN A 82 -20.07 -14.93 -10.91
N SER A 83 -19.04 -14.20 -10.50
CA SER A 83 -19.09 -12.76 -10.25
C SER A 83 -17.71 -12.13 -10.39
N SER A 84 -17.66 -10.80 -10.55
CA SER A 84 -16.42 -10.05 -10.72
C SER A 84 -16.43 -8.74 -9.95
N ALA A 85 -15.35 -8.47 -9.21
CA ALA A 85 -15.15 -7.23 -8.48
C ALA A 85 -14.00 -6.41 -9.05
N GLU A 86 -14.11 -5.09 -8.93
CA GLU A 86 -13.03 -4.14 -9.20
C GLU A 86 -12.65 -3.43 -7.91
N GLN A 87 -11.35 -3.23 -7.69
CA GLN A 87 -10.84 -2.48 -6.54
C GLN A 87 -9.73 -1.51 -6.92
N TYR A 88 -9.91 -0.26 -6.52
CA TYR A 88 -8.90 0.79 -6.61
C TYR A 88 -8.44 1.14 -5.20
N THR A 89 -7.13 1.11 -4.94
CA THR A 89 -6.59 1.34 -3.58
C THR A 89 -5.56 2.44 -3.60
N LEU A 90 -5.71 3.42 -2.70
CA LEU A 90 -4.62 4.29 -2.29
C LEU A 90 -3.87 3.58 -1.16
N LEU A 91 -2.58 3.38 -1.33
CA LEU A 91 -1.72 2.77 -0.33
C LEU A 91 -0.58 3.69 0.05
N THR A 92 -0.34 3.82 1.35
CA THR A 92 0.80 4.56 1.89
C THR A 92 1.37 3.82 3.08
N LYS A 93 2.70 3.69 3.09
CA LYS A 93 3.45 2.94 4.08
C LYS A 93 4.64 3.77 4.52
N SER A 94 4.90 3.80 5.82
CA SER A 94 6.10 4.37 6.40
C SER A 94 6.42 3.63 7.69
N ILE A 95 7.25 2.59 7.59
CA ILE A 95 7.68 1.73 8.68
C ILE A 95 9.18 1.90 8.91
N ASN A 96 9.58 2.10 10.16
CA ASN A 96 10.97 2.07 10.56
C ASN A 96 11.45 0.61 10.71
N PRO A 97 12.33 0.12 9.81
CA PRO A 97 12.70 -1.30 9.77
C PRO A 97 13.48 -1.78 11.00
N ARG A 98 14.06 -0.87 11.80
CA ARG A 98 14.77 -1.25 13.04
C ARG A 98 13.83 -1.47 14.22
N THR A 99 12.65 -0.87 14.19
CA THR A 99 11.70 -0.91 15.31
C THR A 99 10.37 -1.57 14.97
N ALA A 100 10.10 -1.80 13.68
CA ALA A 100 8.82 -2.24 13.13
C ALA A 100 7.65 -1.28 13.43
N LEU A 101 7.92 -0.04 13.83
CA LEU A 101 6.91 0.98 14.13
C LEU A 101 6.70 1.91 12.95
N GLY A 102 5.50 2.47 12.86
CA GLY A 102 5.06 3.32 11.76
C GLY A 102 3.64 2.97 11.35
N TYR A 103 3.24 3.32 10.13
CA TYR A 103 1.92 2.99 9.59
C TYR A 103 1.99 2.21 8.29
N ASN A 104 0.94 1.42 8.07
CA ASN A 104 0.49 0.96 6.77
C ASN A 104 -0.98 1.34 6.62
N LEU A 105 -1.31 2.14 5.61
CA LEU A 105 -2.66 2.62 5.36
C LEU A 105 -3.05 2.23 3.93
N ASN A 106 -4.02 1.33 3.80
CA ASN A 106 -4.63 0.97 2.53
C ASN A 106 -6.10 1.37 2.57
N ILE A 107 -6.52 2.23 1.66
CA ILE A 107 -7.92 2.65 1.52
C ILE A 107 -8.37 2.30 0.12
N GLY A 108 -9.32 1.38 0.02
CA GLY A 108 -9.84 0.87 -1.23
C GLY A 108 -11.26 1.31 -1.51
N TYR A 109 -11.60 1.39 -2.79
CA TYR A 109 -12.97 1.47 -3.29
C TYR A 109 -13.23 0.21 -4.11
N ASN A 110 -14.14 -0.63 -3.63
CA ASN A 110 -14.46 -1.95 -4.18
C ASN A 110 -15.89 -1.98 -4.73
N THR A 111 -16.06 -2.39 -5.99
CA THR A 111 -17.37 -2.58 -6.61
C THR A 111 -17.58 -4.05 -6.95
N GLU A 112 -18.69 -4.62 -6.49
CA GLU A 112 -19.05 -6.03 -6.70
C GLU A 112 -20.58 -6.15 -6.78
N ASN A 113 -21.09 -6.72 -7.87
CA ASN A 113 -22.52 -6.98 -8.06
C ASN A 113 -23.44 -5.78 -7.72
N GLY A 114 -23.07 -4.57 -8.15
CA GLY A 114 -23.79 -3.32 -7.87
C GLY A 114 -23.58 -2.72 -6.47
N HIS A 115 -22.90 -3.43 -5.57
CA HIS A 115 -22.54 -2.93 -4.24
C HIS A 115 -21.20 -2.20 -4.27
N GLN A 116 -21.10 -1.09 -3.53
CA GLN A 116 -19.91 -0.24 -3.46
C GLN A 116 -19.39 -0.17 -2.02
N LEU A 117 -18.18 -0.65 -1.76
CA LEU A 117 -17.61 -0.71 -0.42
C LEU A 117 -16.31 0.07 -0.34
N ILE A 118 -16.20 0.94 0.66
CA ILE A 118 -14.89 1.45 1.09
C ILE A 118 -14.23 0.37 1.93
N THR A 119 -13.11 -0.16 1.44
CA THR A 119 -12.31 -1.17 2.11
C THR A 119 -11.11 -0.53 2.78
N THR A 120 -10.58 -1.18 3.80
CA THR A 120 -9.30 -0.78 4.38
C THR A 120 -8.57 -1.97 4.95
N ASP A 121 -7.25 -1.95 4.86
CA ASP A 121 -6.37 -2.86 5.58
C ASP A 121 -5.22 -2.03 6.16
N SER A 122 -5.40 -1.55 7.38
CA SER A 122 -4.55 -0.51 7.93
C SER A 122 -4.11 -0.82 9.35
N ASN A 123 -2.88 -0.43 9.67
CA ASN A 123 -2.32 -0.50 11.00
C ASN A 123 -1.43 0.71 11.30
N TYR A 124 -1.32 1.04 12.58
CA TYR A 124 -0.42 2.06 13.08
C TYR A 124 0.18 1.63 14.41
N GLY A 125 1.50 1.51 14.43
CA GLY A 125 2.30 1.18 15.60
C GLY A 125 3.18 2.36 16.01
N PHE A 126 3.21 2.66 17.30
CA PHE A 126 4.10 3.68 17.85
C PHE A 126 4.63 3.30 19.23
N ARG A 127 5.73 3.94 19.62
CA ARG A 127 6.34 3.78 20.93
C ARG A 127 5.71 4.81 21.88
N ALA A 128 4.96 4.35 22.87
CA ALA A 128 4.33 5.21 23.87
C ALA A 128 5.31 5.61 24.99
N THR A 129 6.24 4.72 25.34
CA THR A 129 7.35 4.95 26.29
C THR A 129 8.58 4.16 25.82
N ASP A 130 9.75 4.33 26.43
CA ASP A 130 10.95 3.57 26.04
C ASP A 130 10.77 2.04 26.06
N THR A 131 9.85 1.53 26.90
CA THR A 131 9.57 0.10 27.06
C THR A 131 8.18 -0.31 26.58
N THR A 132 7.31 0.62 26.19
CA THR A 132 5.93 0.34 25.80
C THR A 132 5.67 0.70 24.34
N LYS A 133 5.14 -0.25 23.56
CA LYS A 133 4.63 -0.01 22.21
C LYS A 133 3.13 -0.25 22.17
N LEU A 134 2.45 0.50 21.32
CA LEU A 134 1.03 0.36 21.04
C LEU A 134 0.85 0.15 19.54
N GLU A 135 -0.10 -0.69 19.18
CA GLU A 135 -0.53 -0.87 17.79
C GLU A 135 -2.04 -0.88 17.71
N VAL A 136 -2.58 -0.25 16.67
CA VAL A 136 -3.99 -0.36 16.29
C VAL A 136 -4.09 -0.90 14.88
N LEU A 137 -5.13 -1.70 14.63
CA LEU A 137 -5.45 -2.22 13.31
C LEU A 137 -6.93 -2.01 12.99
N LEU A 138 -7.21 -1.76 11.72
CA LEU A 138 -8.54 -1.66 11.15
C LEU A 138 -8.54 -2.36 9.80
N ASN A 139 -9.35 -3.40 9.68
CA ASN A 139 -9.54 -4.14 8.44
C ASN A 139 -11.04 -4.17 8.11
N ARG A 140 -11.40 -3.81 6.88
CA ARG A 140 -12.78 -3.82 6.39
C ARG A 140 -12.76 -4.32 4.96
N ASP A 141 -13.40 -5.46 4.73
CA ASP A 141 -13.45 -6.10 3.40
C ASP A 141 -14.71 -6.97 3.24
N ARG A 142 -14.95 -7.45 2.02
CA ARG A 142 -16.07 -8.35 1.70
C ARG A 142 -15.86 -9.74 2.28
N VAL A 143 -16.96 -10.40 2.61
CA VAL A 143 -16.94 -11.83 2.90
C VAL A 143 -17.01 -12.58 1.57
N GLU A 144 -15.97 -13.36 1.23
CA GLU A 144 -15.83 -14.01 -0.07
C GLU A 144 -16.54 -15.36 -0.09
N THR A 145 -17.86 -15.31 -0.25
CA THR A 145 -18.73 -16.47 -0.51
C THR A 145 -19.84 -16.05 -1.46
N GLN A 146 -20.41 -16.96 -2.26
CA GLN A 146 -21.50 -16.63 -3.20
C GLN A 146 -22.64 -15.86 -2.52
N ASN A 147 -23.13 -16.36 -1.37
CA ASN A 147 -24.23 -15.71 -0.65
C ASN A 147 -23.86 -14.30 -0.17
N SER A 148 -22.64 -14.10 0.31
CA SER A 148 -22.20 -12.81 0.84
C SER A 148 -21.96 -11.78 -0.26
N LEU A 149 -21.34 -12.18 -1.36
CA LEU A 149 -21.07 -11.31 -2.51
C LEU A 149 -22.38 -10.84 -3.17
N ASN A 150 -23.36 -11.74 -3.32
CA ASN A 150 -24.67 -11.37 -3.86
C ASN A 150 -25.40 -10.34 -2.99
N ASN A 151 -25.30 -10.49 -1.66
CA ASN A 151 -26.01 -9.64 -0.71
C ASN A 151 -25.19 -8.44 -0.20
N GLY A 152 -23.98 -8.21 -0.73
CA GLY A 152 -23.13 -7.11 -0.31
C GLY A 152 -22.70 -7.19 1.16
N ILE A 153 -22.46 -8.41 1.68
CA ILE A 153 -22.01 -8.62 3.06
C ILE A 153 -20.51 -8.33 3.16
N TYR A 154 -20.15 -7.57 4.18
CA TYR A 154 -18.77 -7.22 4.51
C TYR A 154 -18.53 -7.35 6.00
N TYR A 155 -17.26 -7.42 6.39
CA TYR A 155 -16.86 -7.38 7.79
C TYR A 155 -16.04 -6.13 8.11
N THR A 156 -16.02 -5.75 9.38
CA THR A 156 -15.10 -4.75 9.93
C THR A 156 -14.47 -5.33 11.17
N LEU A 157 -13.15 -5.50 11.14
CA LEU A 157 -12.29 -5.94 12.23
C LEU A 157 -11.52 -4.73 12.76
N GLY A 158 -11.75 -4.38 14.02
CA GLY A 158 -10.95 -3.39 14.74
C GLY A 158 -10.19 -4.07 15.86
N GLY A 159 -8.91 -3.74 16.02
CA GLY A 159 -8.09 -4.33 17.07
C GLY A 159 -7.00 -3.40 17.57
N ALA A 160 -6.45 -3.75 18.72
CA ALA A 160 -5.30 -3.08 19.30
C ALA A 160 -4.42 -4.07 20.05
N SER A 161 -3.15 -3.73 20.17
CA SER A 161 -2.20 -4.43 21.01
C SER A 161 -1.33 -3.47 21.81
N ILE A 162 -0.84 -3.96 22.94
CA ILE A 162 0.18 -3.33 23.77
C ILE A 162 1.30 -4.34 23.97
N GLU A 163 2.52 -3.90 23.68
CA GLU A 163 3.74 -4.62 24.01
C GLU A 163 4.45 -3.86 25.14
N GLN A 164 4.72 -4.55 26.24
CA GLN A 164 5.52 -4.05 27.35
C GLN A 164 6.81 -4.85 27.45
N GLN A 165 7.94 -4.20 27.19
CA GLN A 165 9.26 -4.75 27.45
C GLN A 165 9.48 -4.83 28.97
N ILE A 166 9.79 -6.03 29.45
CA ILE A 166 10.02 -6.32 30.87
C ILE A 166 11.53 -6.25 31.16
N ILE A 167 12.34 -6.85 30.29
CA ILE A 167 13.81 -6.78 30.27
C ILE A 167 14.29 -6.78 28.80
N GLU A 168 15.58 -6.57 28.55
CA GLU A 168 16.12 -6.39 27.18
C GLU A 168 15.69 -7.44 26.15
N ARG A 169 15.46 -8.69 26.56
CA ARG A 169 15.12 -9.81 25.66
C ARG A 169 13.76 -10.45 25.96
N LEU A 170 12.91 -9.81 26.77
CA LEU A 170 11.59 -10.32 27.11
C LEU A 170 10.56 -9.20 27.07
N SER A 171 9.52 -9.39 26.27
CA SER A 171 8.34 -8.54 26.21
C SER A 171 7.09 -9.35 26.51
N LEU A 172 6.12 -8.72 27.17
CA LEU A 172 4.75 -9.20 27.27
C LEU A 172 3.92 -8.49 26.21
N VAL A 173 3.13 -9.25 25.45
CA VAL A 173 2.18 -8.71 24.47
C VAL A 173 0.77 -9.06 24.90
N ALA A 174 -0.10 -8.07 24.97
CA ALA A 174 -1.54 -8.25 25.12
C ALA A 174 -2.24 -7.65 23.89
N MET A 175 -3.22 -8.38 23.35
CA MET A 175 -3.98 -7.94 22.17
C MET A 175 -5.45 -8.28 22.30
N GLY A 176 -6.29 -7.48 21.65
CA GLY A 176 -7.72 -7.72 21.53
C GLY A 176 -8.24 -7.16 20.22
N ALA A 177 -9.16 -7.88 19.59
CA ALA A 177 -9.82 -7.44 18.37
C ALA A 177 -11.29 -7.87 18.38
N ASN A 178 -12.12 -7.12 17.67
CA ASN A 178 -13.52 -7.46 17.47
C ASN A 178 -13.90 -7.34 15.99
N MET A 179 -14.69 -8.31 15.51
CA MET A 179 -15.14 -8.41 14.13
C MET A 179 -16.65 -8.33 14.07
N TYR A 180 -17.15 -7.42 13.23
CA TYR A 180 -18.59 -7.24 12.97
C TYR A 180 -18.89 -7.54 11.52
N PHE A 181 -20.01 -8.21 11.26
CA PHE A 181 -20.54 -8.46 9.92
C PHE A 181 -21.73 -7.55 9.64
N GLN A 182 -21.78 -6.99 8.45
CA GLN A 182 -22.76 -5.99 8.06
C GLN A 182 -23.23 -6.22 6.62
N ILE A 183 -24.48 -5.86 6.33
CA ILE A 183 -25.07 -5.93 4.99
C ILE A 183 -25.07 -4.53 4.41
N GLN A 184 -24.63 -4.38 3.16
CA GLN A 184 -24.82 -3.16 2.40
C GLN A 184 -26.22 -3.12 1.77
N ILE A 185 -27.03 -2.13 2.15
CA ILE A 185 -28.35 -1.92 1.55
C ILE A 185 -28.17 -1.02 0.33
N GLN A 186 -28.61 -1.48 -0.85
CA GLN A 186 -28.73 -0.61 -2.02
C GLN A 186 -29.91 0.36 -1.83
N GLY A 187 -29.71 1.63 -2.18
CA GLY A 187 -30.81 2.59 -2.26
C GLY A 187 -31.86 2.14 -3.28
N PRO A 188 -33.12 2.60 -3.18
CA PRO A 188 -34.16 2.21 -4.13
C PRO A 188 -33.70 2.53 -5.56
N HIS A 189 -33.79 1.54 -6.44
CA HIS A 189 -33.76 1.75 -7.87
C HIS A 189 -34.85 2.76 -8.22
N LEU A 190 -34.46 3.98 -8.58
CA LEU A 190 -35.35 4.82 -9.37
C LEU A 190 -35.46 4.11 -10.73
N GLU A 191 -36.49 3.30 -10.90
CA GLU A 191 -36.95 2.88 -12.22
C GLU A 191 -37.11 4.16 -13.03
N GLN A 192 -36.28 4.32 -14.06
CA GLN A 192 -36.54 5.33 -15.07
C GLN A 192 -37.79 4.87 -15.82
N SER A 193 -38.87 5.62 -15.62
CA SER A 193 -40.14 5.53 -16.34
C SER A 193 -39.98 5.84 -17.83
#